data_AF-A0A1G1IB51-F1
#
_entry.id   AF-A0A1G1IB51-F1
#
_cell.length_a   1.000
_cell.length_b   1.000
_cell.length_c   1.000
_cell.angle_alpha   90.00
_cell.angle_beta   90.00
_cell.angle_gamma   90.00
#
_symmetry.space_group_name_H-M   'P 1'
#
loop_
_entity.id
_entity.type
_entity.pdbx_description
1 polymer ?
#
loop_
_entity_poly.entity_id
_entity_poly.type
_entity_poly.pdbx_seq_one_letter_code
_entity_poly.pdbx_strand_id
1 'polypeptide(L)'
;MSIRAMLTKSVPADDPTASAWNSVAASQFPMSPQVHWPTRIQEVTVKDVRVRGLHDGKQVAILLEYDDPTQDPDDAAAIEFMVGDKKAHFAHGQPMAEVEGGAVNIWFWKNKDAKALDMNAKGFGTLKVQDQQDLKGKGVYQDGKWKVVFSRAVTTGDANDTQFNPGEFINIAFAVWDGKKDPASGDLKEKGSQKAVSSWWYFRVDPQPDYTSYFYALLAIGLAAGFEFVVIRKLRKGPSA
;
A
#
# COMPACT_ATOMS: atom_id res chain seq x y z
N MET A 1 -2.18 -13.95 -4.45
CA MET A 1 -1.34 -12.87 -5.01
C MET A 1 -1.15 -11.81 -3.94
N SER A 2 0.01 -11.18 -3.83
CA SER A 2 0.30 -10.18 -2.79
C SER A 2 1.21 -9.08 -3.32
N ILE A 3 1.09 -7.89 -2.74
CA ILE A 3 1.97 -6.75 -3.02
C ILE A 3 3.06 -6.72 -1.96
N ARG A 4 4.31 -6.59 -2.39
CA ARG A 4 5.45 -6.33 -1.53
C ARG A 4 5.91 -4.90 -1.76
N ALA A 5 6.02 -4.11 -0.70
CA ALA A 5 6.78 -2.88 -0.75
C ALA A 5 8.25 -3.22 -0.57
N MET A 6 9.05 -2.95 -1.61
CA MET A 6 10.49 -3.22 -1.62
C MET A 6 11.27 -2.03 -1.05
N LEU A 7 12.37 -2.32 -0.36
CA LEU A 7 13.24 -1.29 0.21
C LEU A 7 13.94 -0.49 -0.89
N THR A 8 13.89 0.83 -0.78
CA THR A 8 14.61 1.79 -1.63
C THR A 8 15.28 2.87 -0.76
N LYS A 9 16.17 3.65 -1.35
CA LYS A 9 16.81 4.79 -0.66
C LYS A 9 15.81 5.89 -0.30
N SER A 10 14.82 6.12 -1.15
CA SER A 10 13.75 7.10 -0.97
C SER A 10 12.54 6.71 -1.79
N VAL A 11 11.33 6.94 -1.28
CA VAL A 11 10.10 6.70 -2.04
C VAL A 11 9.76 7.87 -2.98
N PRO A 12 9.34 7.62 -4.23
CA PRO A 12 8.89 8.67 -5.16
C PRO A 12 7.42 9.07 -4.88
N ALA A 13 7.20 9.72 -3.72
CA ALA A 13 5.86 10.01 -3.19
C ALA A 13 5.01 10.98 -4.04
N ASP A 14 5.64 11.78 -4.90
CA ASP A 14 5.04 12.83 -5.72
C ASP A 14 5.34 12.67 -7.22
N ASP A 15 5.86 11.51 -7.63
CA ASP A 15 6.14 11.19 -9.02
C ASP A 15 5.70 9.76 -9.36
N PRO A 16 4.46 9.58 -9.86
CA PRO A 16 3.97 8.29 -10.34
C PRO A 16 4.75 7.73 -11.54
N THR A 17 5.57 8.54 -12.21
CA THR A 17 6.34 8.17 -13.40
C THR A 17 7.81 7.91 -13.12
N ALA A 18 8.24 8.06 -11.87
CA ALA A 18 9.63 7.89 -11.46
C ALA A 18 10.17 6.51 -11.87
N SER A 19 11.41 6.49 -12.38
CA SER A 19 12.09 5.25 -12.80
C SER A 19 12.29 4.25 -11.66
N ALA A 20 12.26 4.70 -10.41
CA ALA A 20 12.30 3.84 -9.23
C ALA A 20 11.20 2.77 -9.25
N TRP A 21 10.02 3.06 -9.80
CA TRP A 21 8.92 2.09 -9.94
C TRP A 21 9.26 0.90 -10.83
N ASN A 22 10.21 1.04 -11.76
CA ASN A 22 10.65 -0.04 -12.64
C ASN A 22 11.49 -1.10 -11.91
N SER A 23 11.95 -0.82 -10.69
CA SER A 23 12.68 -1.78 -9.86
C SER A 23 11.80 -2.87 -9.25
N VAL A 24 10.47 -2.72 -9.31
CA VAL A 24 9.50 -3.65 -8.71
C VAL A 24 8.49 -4.12 -9.75
N ALA A 25 8.27 -5.43 -9.79
CA ALA A 25 7.23 -6.02 -10.63
C ALA A 25 5.83 -5.60 -10.13
N ALA A 26 4.94 -5.28 -11.06
CA ALA A 26 3.56 -4.99 -10.71
C ALA A 26 2.81 -6.27 -10.34
N SER A 27 2.00 -6.18 -9.28
CA SER A 27 0.97 -7.16 -8.98
C SER A 27 -0.36 -6.69 -9.57
N GLN A 28 -0.94 -7.46 -10.48
CA GLN A 28 -2.23 -7.20 -11.12
C GLN A 28 -3.40 -7.86 -10.37
N PHE A 29 -4.47 -7.11 -10.12
CA PHE A 29 -5.64 -7.58 -9.40
C PHE A 29 -6.91 -7.36 -10.22
N PRO A 30 -7.77 -8.38 -10.36
CA PRO A 30 -9.03 -8.23 -11.07
C PRO A 30 -9.99 -7.34 -10.28
N MET A 31 -10.75 -6.54 -11.02
CA MET A 31 -11.77 -5.65 -10.50
C MET A 31 -13.16 -6.13 -10.92
N SER A 32 -14.16 -5.89 -10.08
CA SER A 32 -15.54 -6.29 -10.29
C SER A 32 -16.51 -5.22 -9.79
N PRO A 33 -17.76 -5.19 -10.27
CA PRO A 33 -18.75 -4.26 -9.76
C PRO A 33 -18.96 -4.42 -8.25
N GLN A 34 -19.04 -3.32 -7.51
CA GLN A 34 -19.50 -3.35 -6.13
C GLN A 34 -20.98 -3.77 -6.07
N VAL A 35 -21.27 -4.90 -5.43
CA VAL A 35 -22.65 -5.45 -5.34
C VAL A 35 -23.27 -5.38 -3.94
N HIS A 36 -22.52 -4.92 -2.94
CA HIS A 36 -22.93 -4.92 -1.54
C HIS A 36 -23.81 -3.72 -1.14
N TRP A 37 -24.11 -2.81 -2.07
CA TRP A 37 -24.99 -1.65 -1.84
C TRP A 37 -26.13 -1.62 -2.87
N PRO A 38 -27.35 -1.16 -2.52
CA PRO A 38 -28.47 -1.12 -3.46
C PRO A 38 -28.16 -0.33 -4.74
N THR A 39 -27.61 0.88 -4.60
CA THR A 39 -27.13 1.69 -5.73
C THR A 39 -25.80 1.13 -6.23
N ARG A 40 -25.82 0.50 -7.39
CA ARG A 40 -24.68 -0.22 -7.96
C ARG A 40 -24.69 -0.20 -9.48
N ILE A 41 -23.56 -0.57 -10.06
CA ILE A 41 -23.38 -0.82 -11.49
C ILE A 41 -23.34 -2.32 -11.76
N GLN A 42 -23.63 -2.72 -12.99
CA GLN A 42 -23.57 -4.12 -13.44
C GLN A 42 -22.25 -4.46 -14.13
N GLU A 43 -21.61 -3.44 -14.71
CA GLU A 43 -20.34 -3.56 -15.42
C GLU A 43 -19.43 -2.42 -15.00
N VAL A 44 -18.15 -2.73 -14.88
CA VAL A 44 -17.07 -1.79 -14.57
C VAL A 44 -16.32 -1.41 -15.84
N THR A 45 -15.86 -0.16 -15.95
CA THR A 45 -14.93 0.21 -17.03
C THR A 45 -13.55 -0.40 -16.78
N VAL A 46 -13.01 -0.21 -15.57
CA VAL A 46 -11.69 -0.73 -15.17
C VAL A 46 -11.79 -2.20 -14.77
N LYS A 47 -11.11 -3.09 -15.51
CA LYS A 47 -11.15 -4.55 -15.31
C LYS A 47 -10.06 -5.09 -14.40
N ASP A 48 -8.94 -4.39 -14.31
CA ASP A 48 -7.82 -4.75 -13.44
C ASP A 48 -7.05 -3.52 -13.00
N VAL A 49 -6.36 -3.64 -11.86
CA VAL A 49 -5.43 -2.65 -11.34
C VAL A 49 -4.06 -3.30 -11.12
N ARG A 50 -3.02 -2.63 -11.58
CA ARG A 50 -1.61 -3.01 -11.38
C ARG A 50 -1.05 -2.20 -10.23
N VAL A 51 -0.43 -2.87 -9.27
CA VAL A 51 0.01 -2.26 -8.01
C VAL A 51 1.47 -2.56 -7.76
N ARG A 52 2.23 -1.52 -7.39
CA ARG A 52 3.63 -1.61 -6.94
C ARG A 52 3.77 -0.97 -5.57
N GLY A 53 4.69 -1.48 -4.76
CA GLY A 53 5.01 -0.91 -3.45
C GLY A 53 6.50 -0.60 -3.33
N LEU A 54 6.83 0.51 -2.69
CA LEU A 54 8.19 0.89 -2.28
C LEU A 54 8.15 1.42 -0.84
N HIS A 55 9.23 1.24 -0.09
CA HIS A 55 9.41 1.91 1.20
C HIS A 55 10.88 2.28 1.43
N ASP A 56 11.13 3.28 2.27
CA ASP A 56 12.49 3.67 2.70
C ASP A 56 12.74 3.40 4.20
N GLY A 57 11.83 2.66 4.83
CA GLY A 57 11.81 2.36 6.27
C GLY A 57 11.14 3.45 7.12
N LYS A 58 10.88 4.63 6.55
CA LYS A 58 10.13 5.71 7.22
C LYS A 58 8.80 5.97 6.53
N GLN A 59 8.79 5.96 5.20
CA GLN A 59 7.63 6.11 4.36
C GLN A 59 7.40 4.86 3.53
N VAL A 60 6.13 4.60 3.24
CA VAL A 60 5.66 3.63 2.27
C VAL A 60 4.95 4.38 1.15
N ALA A 61 5.20 3.98 -0.09
CA ALA A 61 4.50 4.46 -1.26
C ALA A 61 3.89 3.28 -2.03
N ILE A 62 2.65 3.44 -2.47
CA ILE A 62 1.90 2.45 -3.24
C ILE A 62 1.43 3.12 -4.52
N LEU A 63 1.83 2.56 -5.66
CA LEU A 63 1.44 3.03 -6.98
C LEU A 63 0.35 2.13 -7.54
N LEU A 64 -0.79 2.71 -7.89
CA LEU A 64 -1.85 2.10 -8.67
C LEU A 64 -1.69 2.52 -10.13
N GLU A 65 -1.86 1.57 -11.04
CA GLU A 65 -1.90 1.79 -12.47
C GLU A 65 -3.10 1.05 -13.06
N TYR A 66 -3.96 1.75 -13.78
CA TYR A 66 -5.14 1.16 -14.41
C TYR A 66 -5.41 1.76 -15.78
N ASP A 67 -6.04 0.96 -16.63
CA ASP A 67 -6.42 1.36 -17.98
C ASP A 67 -7.72 2.16 -17.92
N ASP A 68 -7.69 3.36 -18.50
CA ASP A 68 -8.82 4.27 -18.61
C ASP A 68 -8.73 4.97 -19.97
N PRO A 69 -9.69 4.74 -20.88
CA PRO A 69 -9.64 5.33 -22.21
C PRO A 69 -9.86 6.85 -22.20
N THR A 70 -10.32 7.41 -21.08
CA THR A 70 -10.66 8.82 -20.93
C THR A 70 -9.92 9.45 -19.76
N GLN A 71 -9.79 10.77 -19.80
CA GLN A 71 -9.30 11.54 -18.66
C GLN A 71 -10.43 12.44 -18.21
N ASP A 72 -11.22 11.97 -17.26
CA ASP A 72 -12.38 12.70 -16.76
C ASP A 72 -12.07 13.38 -15.41
N PRO A 73 -12.64 14.57 -15.14
CA PRO A 73 -12.43 15.24 -13.86
C PRO A 73 -12.84 14.39 -12.66
N ASP A 74 -13.85 13.53 -12.83
CA ASP A 74 -14.40 12.72 -11.75
C ASP A 74 -13.68 11.39 -11.55
N ASP A 75 -12.60 11.12 -12.29
CA ASP A 75 -11.74 9.95 -12.12
C ASP A 75 -11.22 9.89 -10.69
N ALA A 76 -11.32 8.71 -10.09
CA ALA A 76 -10.90 8.50 -8.71
C ALA A 76 -10.36 7.10 -8.49
N ALA A 77 -9.44 7.00 -7.54
CA ALA A 77 -8.88 5.73 -7.09
C ALA A 77 -8.81 5.72 -5.58
N ALA A 78 -8.95 4.53 -4.99
CA ALA A 78 -8.80 4.34 -3.56
C ALA A 78 -8.11 3.02 -3.22
N ILE A 79 -7.44 3.04 -2.07
CA ILE A 79 -6.93 1.87 -1.38
C ILE A 79 -7.65 1.78 -0.05
N GLU A 80 -8.12 0.59 0.30
CA GLU A 80 -8.73 0.28 1.60
C GLU A 80 -7.86 -0.72 2.35
N PHE A 81 -7.68 -0.50 3.65
CA PHE A 81 -6.95 -1.36 4.56
C PHE A 81 -7.78 -1.68 5.80
N MET A 82 -7.57 -2.85 6.41
CA MET A 82 -8.10 -3.10 7.77
C MET A 82 -7.31 -2.30 8.81
N VAL A 83 -8.02 -1.82 9.84
CA VAL A 83 -7.41 -1.20 11.03
C VAL A 83 -7.44 -2.20 12.19
N GLY A 84 -6.25 -2.53 12.71
CA GLY A 84 -6.09 -3.54 13.76
C GLY A 84 -6.48 -4.96 13.31
N ASP A 85 -6.73 -5.83 14.29
CA ASP A 85 -6.92 -7.27 14.04
C ASP A 85 -8.38 -7.67 13.77
N LYS A 86 -9.33 -6.78 14.07
CA LYS A 86 -10.76 -7.06 13.92
C LYS A 86 -11.11 -7.18 12.44
N LYS A 87 -11.63 -8.34 12.04
CA LYS A 87 -11.97 -8.63 10.65
C LYS A 87 -13.03 -7.66 10.11
N ALA A 88 -12.75 -7.12 8.94
CA ALA A 88 -13.60 -6.18 8.22
C ALA A 88 -13.88 -6.70 6.80
N HIS A 89 -15.02 -6.33 6.23
CA HIS A 89 -15.30 -6.59 4.82
C HIS A 89 -14.67 -5.49 3.96
N PHE A 90 -14.21 -5.79 2.73
CA PHE A 90 -13.61 -4.81 1.78
C PHE A 90 -14.62 -3.78 1.24
N ALA A 91 -15.83 -3.79 1.79
CA ALA A 91 -16.89 -2.85 1.47
C ALA A 91 -17.03 -1.90 2.65
N HIS A 92 -16.00 -1.09 2.88
CA HIS A 92 -15.94 -0.08 3.94
C HIS A 92 -16.05 -0.67 5.37
N GLY A 93 -15.66 -1.92 5.57
CA GLY A 93 -15.81 -2.61 6.85
C GLY A 93 -17.24 -2.99 7.23
N GLN A 94 -18.15 -3.10 6.26
CA GLN A 94 -19.55 -3.52 6.47
C GLN A 94 -19.64 -4.84 7.25
N PRO A 95 -20.41 -4.89 8.36
CA PRO A 95 -20.75 -6.15 9.01
C PRO A 95 -21.52 -7.06 8.05
N MET A 96 -21.11 -8.32 7.98
CA MET A 96 -21.74 -9.37 7.18
C MET A 96 -21.99 -10.59 8.08
N ALA A 97 -22.76 -11.57 7.62
CA ALA A 97 -23.15 -12.73 8.43
C ALA A 97 -21.97 -13.41 9.17
N GLU A 98 -20.78 -13.45 8.55
CA GLU A 98 -19.57 -14.08 9.10
C GLU A 98 -18.45 -13.07 9.42
N VAL A 99 -18.71 -11.75 9.27
CA VAL A 99 -17.71 -10.70 9.46
C VAL A 99 -18.25 -9.66 10.43
N GLU A 100 -17.61 -9.55 11.59
CA GLU A 100 -18.06 -8.70 12.70
C GLU A 100 -18.12 -7.19 12.35
N GLY A 101 -17.33 -6.73 11.38
CA GLY A 101 -17.28 -5.33 10.95
C GLY A 101 -16.24 -4.51 11.73
N GLY A 102 -14.97 -4.70 11.38
CA GLY A 102 -13.85 -3.87 11.81
C GLY A 102 -13.81 -2.49 11.12
N ALA A 103 -13.05 -1.56 11.69
CA ALA A 103 -12.76 -0.30 11.04
C ALA A 103 -11.79 -0.51 9.87
N VAL A 104 -11.93 0.33 8.85
CA VAL A 104 -11.01 0.38 7.72
C VAL A 104 -10.43 1.77 7.57
N ASN A 105 -9.21 1.83 7.04
CA ASN A 105 -8.51 3.04 6.66
C ASN A 105 -8.49 3.11 5.13
N ILE A 106 -8.91 4.24 4.57
CA ILE A 106 -9.14 4.42 3.15
C ILE A 106 -8.31 5.62 2.67
N TRP A 107 -7.41 5.37 1.73
CA TRP A 107 -6.68 6.39 1.00
C TRP A 107 -7.42 6.66 -0.30
N PHE A 108 -7.96 7.86 -0.47
CA PHE A 108 -8.78 8.23 -1.61
C PHE A 108 -8.14 9.36 -2.40
N TRP A 109 -8.09 9.27 -3.73
CA TRP A 109 -7.63 10.34 -4.62
C TRP A 109 -8.67 10.63 -5.70
N LYS A 110 -8.80 11.90 -6.07
CA LYS A 110 -9.69 12.35 -7.15
C LYS A 110 -8.99 13.34 -8.09
N ASN A 111 -9.19 13.16 -9.39
CA ASN A 111 -8.53 13.95 -10.44
C ASN A 111 -8.86 15.45 -10.37
N LYS A 112 -10.15 15.80 -10.33
CA LYS A 112 -10.63 17.20 -10.34
C LYS A 112 -9.95 18.09 -9.30
N ASP A 113 -9.69 17.55 -8.12
CA ASP A 113 -9.12 18.29 -7.00
C ASP A 113 -7.61 18.05 -6.87
N ALA A 114 -7.05 17.12 -7.66
CA ALA A 114 -5.68 16.61 -7.57
C ALA A 114 -5.25 16.30 -6.12
N LYS A 115 -6.20 15.88 -5.29
CA LYS A 115 -6.05 15.77 -3.84
C LYS A 115 -6.25 14.33 -3.38
N ALA A 116 -5.39 13.92 -2.46
CA ALA A 116 -5.59 12.69 -1.69
C ALA A 116 -6.20 13.02 -0.31
N LEU A 117 -7.04 12.11 0.18
CA LEU A 117 -7.71 12.19 1.47
C LEU A 117 -7.45 10.91 2.24
N ASP A 118 -7.04 11.07 3.50
CA ASP A 118 -7.05 10.00 4.47
C ASP A 118 -8.43 9.91 5.12
N MET A 119 -9.02 8.72 5.16
CA MET A 119 -10.41 8.49 5.53
C MET A 119 -10.56 7.20 6.33
N ASN A 120 -11.69 7.06 7.02
CA ASN A 120 -12.08 5.82 7.67
C ASN A 120 -13.54 5.48 7.44
N ALA A 121 -13.85 4.20 7.58
CA ALA A 121 -15.21 3.72 7.66
C ALA A 121 -15.31 2.51 8.59
N LYS A 122 -16.52 2.25 9.07
CA LYS A 122 -16.92 1.04 9.79
C LYS A 122 -18.36 0.69 9.40
N GLY A 123 -18.51 0.30 8.14
CA GLY A 123 -19.76 0.03 7.46
C GLY A 123 -20.23 1.17 6.54
N PHE A 124 -21.20 0.86 5.70
CA PHE A 124 -21.74 1.84 4.77
C PHE A 124 -22.41 3.02 5.48
N GLY A 125 -22.29 4.21 4.88
CA GLY A 125 -22.80 5.46 5.46
C GLY A 125 -21.93 6.07 6.56
N THR A 126 -20.85 5.39 6.99
CA THR A 126 -19.97 5.89 8.06
C THR A 126 -18.66 6.51 7.57
N LEU A 127 -18.46 6.56 6.25
CA LEU A 127 -17.24 7.08 5.64
C LEU A 127 -17.00 8.53 6.09
N LYS A 128 -15.85 8.78 6.72
CA LYS A 128 -15.45 10.08 7.26
C LYS A 128 -14.02 10.40 6.83
N VAL A 129 -13.77 11.66 6.43
CA VAL A 129 -12.42 12.19 6.27
C VAL A 129 -11.78 12.34 7.65
N GLN A 130 -10.54 11.89 7.80
CA GLN A 130 -9.79 12.04 9.05
C GLN A 130 -9.50 13.52 9.35
N ASP A 131 -9.48 13.89 10.62
CA ASP A 131 -9.15 15.26 11.03
C ASP A 131 -7.63 15.53 10.83
N GLN A 132 -6.79 14.51 11.03
CA GLN A 132 -5.39 14.50 10.63
C GLN A 132 -5.25 14.02 9.18
N GLN A 133 -4.50 14.75 8.36
CA GLN A 133 -4.23 14.40 6.95
C GLN A 133 -2.72 14.33 6.74
N ASP A 134 -2.16 13.14 6.81
CA ASP A 134 -0.74 12.85 6.59
C ASP A 134 -0.47 12.05 5.31
N LEU A 135 -1.54 11.62 4.63
CA LEU A 135 -1.49 11.02 3.30
C LEU A 135 -1.10 12.05 2.23
N LYS A 136 -0.11 11.68 1.42
CA LYS A 136 0.18 12.32 0.13
C LYS A 136 -0.37 11.45 -0.99
N GLY A 137 -0.81 12.08 -2.06
CA GLY A 137 -1.07 11.36 -3.29
C GLY A 137 -1.08 12.24 -4.52
N LYS A 138 -0.78 11.62 -5.66
CA LYS A 138 -0.70 12.29 -6.96
C LYS A 138 -1.06 11.33 -8.08
N GLY A 139 -1.89 11.81 -9.00
CA GLY A 139 -2.25 11.11 -10.22
C GLY A 139 -1.58 11.73 -11.44
N VAL A 140 -1.18 10.89 -12.39
CA VAL A 140 -0.75 11.29 -13.74
C VAL A 140 -1.50 10.41 -14.74
N TYR A 141 -2.13 11.05 -15.72
CA TYR A 141 -2.75 10.37 -16.85
C TYR A 141 -1.82 10.43 -18.06
N GLN A 142 -1.53 9.29 -18.66
CA GLN A 142 -0.69 9.19 -19.85
C GLN A 142 -1.06 7.93 -20.63
N ASP A 143 -1.18 8.04 -21.95
CA ASP A 143 -1.36 6.92 -22.87
C ASP A 143 -2.54 5.98 -22.53
N GLY A 144 -3.69 6.54 -22.15
CA GLY A 144 -4.90 5.75 -21.82
C GLY A 144 -4.80 5.04 -20.47
N LYS A 145 -3.97 5.56 -19.55
CA LYS A 145 -3.73 4.97 -18.25
C LYS A 145 -3.64 6.05 -17.19
N TRP A 146 -4.18 5.74 -16.02
CA TRP A 146 -3.89 6.47 -14.80
C TRP A 146 -2.76 5.80 -14.03
N LYS A 147 -1.86 6.61 -13.49
CA LYS A 147 -0.89 6.24 -12.46
C LYS A 147 -1.12 7.10 -11.23
N VAL A 148 -1.56 6.49 -10.14
CA VAL A 148 -1.88 7.17 -8.88
C VAL A 148 -0.98 6.65 -7.78
N VAL A 149 -0.09 7.49 -7.27
CA VAL A 149 0.72 7.17 -6.11
C VAL A 149 0.05 7.68 -4.84
N PHE A 150 0.05 6.85 -3.80
CA PHE A 150 -0.23 7.22 -2.42
C PHE A 150 1.03 7.01 -1.58
N SER A 151 1.30 7.91 -0.63
CA SER A 151 2.44 7.78 0.27
C SER A 151 2.13 8.32 1.65
N ARG A 152 2.55 7.59 2.68
CA ARG A 152 2.43 7.98 4.08
C ARG A 152 3.59 7.39 4.90
N ALA A 153 3.78 7.86 6.12
CA ALA A 153 4.68 7.21 7.06
C ALA A 153 4.25 5.75 7.33
N VAL A 154 5.23 4.86 7.51
CA VAL A 154 4.97 3.43 7.82
C VAL A 154 4.25 3.27 9.16
N THR A 155 4.54 4.15 10.11
CA THR A 155 3.91 4.21 11.43
C THR A 155 3.46 5.64 11.69
N THR A 156 2.27 5.79 12.26
CA THR A 156 1.69 7.08 12.62
C THR A 156 1.24 7.05 14.08
N GLY A 157 0.92 8.23 14.63
CA GLY A 157 0.34 8.35 15.97
C GLY A 157 -1.18 8.20 16.02
N ASP A 158 -1.85 8.05 14.88
CA ASP A 158 -3.31 7.98 14.79
C ASP A 158 -3.78 6.53 14.90
N ALA A 159 -4.73 6.26 15.80
CA ALA A 159 -5.30 4.93 15.97
C ALA A 159 -6.25 4.51 14.84
N ASN A 160 -6.71 5.48 14.02
CA ASN A 160 -7.54 5.22 12.84
C ASN A 160 -6.71 4.78 11.63
N ASP A 161 -5.39 4.90 11.71
CA ASP A 161 -4.48 4.54 10.65
C ASP A 161 -4.08 3.07 10.71
N THR A 162 -4.04 2.42 9.55
CA THR A 162 -3.39 1.12 9.44
C THR A 162 -1.88 1.28 9.64
N GLN A 163 -1.30 0.53 10.57
CA GLN A 163 0.14 0.56 10.84
C GLN A 163 0.88 -0.46 9.96
N PHE A 164 1.95 -0.03 9.30
CA PHE A 164 2.73 -0.86 8.37
C PHE A 164 3.99 -1.40 9.01
N ASN A 165 3.83 -2.28 10.00
CA ASN A 165 4.96 -2.93 10.65
C ASN A 165 5.71 -3.82 9.63
N PRO A 166 7.01 -3.63 9.41
CA PRO A 166 7.77 -4.42 8.45
C PRO A 166 7.69 -5.92 8.76
N GLY A 167 7.40 -6.73 7.74
CA GLY A 167 7.24 -8.17 7.89
C GLY A 167 5.80 -8.66 8.03
N GLU A 168 4.87 -7.80 8.47
CA GLU A 168 3.47 -8.17 8.67
C GLU A 168 2.66 -8.17 7.38
N PHE A 169 1.62 -9.01 7.32
CA PHE A 169 0.68 -9.06 6.20
C PHE A 169 -0.58 -8.28 6.55
N ILE A 170 -0.88 -7.28 5.73
CA ILE A 170 -1.98 -6.35 5.90
C ILE A 170 -3.00 -6.58 4.79
N ASN A 171 -4.28 -6.55 5.14
CA ASN A 171 -5.33 -6.67 4.13
C ASN A 171 -5.42 -5.37 3.34
N ILE A 172 -5.44 -5.49 2.02
CA ILE A 172 -5.53 -4.37 1.09
C ILE A 172 -6.59 -4.67 0.02
N ALA A 173 -7.42 -3.69 -0.29
CA ALA A 173 -8.37 -3.74 -1.39
C ALA A 173 -8.35 -2.42 -2.18
N PHE A 174 -8.87 -2.46 -3.40
CA PHE A 174 -8.81 -1.34 -4.33
C PHE A 174 -10.22 -0.94 -4.77
N ALA A 175 -10.40 0.34 -5.04
CA ALA A 175 -11.56 0.84 -5.74
C ALA A 175 -11.18 1.88 -6.79
N VAL A 176 -11.87 1.87 -7.93
CA VAL A 176 -11.68 2.84 -9.01
C VAL A 176 -13.04 3.31 -9.53
N TRP A 177 -13.09 4.57 -9.91
CA TRP A 177 -14.22 5.22 -10.58
C TRP A 177 -13.69 5.88 -11.85
N ASP A 178 -14.23 5.46 -13.00
CA ASP A 178 -13.91 5.96 -14.36
C ASP A 178 -14.36 7.41 -14.63
N GLY A 179 -15.08 8.05 -13.71
CA GLY A 179 -15.43 9.48 -13.83
C GLY A 179 -16.31 9.89 -15.03
N LYS A 180 -16.56 8.98 -15.97
CA LYS A 180 -17.24 9.24 -17.23
C LYS A 180 -18.71 9.49 -17.02
N LYS A 181 -19.20 10.54 -17.69
CA LYS A 181 -20.62 10.85 -17.75
C LYS A 181 -21.30 10.06 -18.85
N ASP A 182 -22.50 9.58 -18.56
CA ASP A 182 -23.39 9.04 -19.58
C ASP A 182 -23.79 10.16 -20.56
N PRO A 183 -23.61 9.98 -21.89
CA PRO A 183 -23.91 11.03 -22.85
C PRO A 183 -25.38 11.43 -22.94
N ALA A 184 -26.30 10.55 -22.56
CA ALA A 184 -27.73 10.80 -22.64
C ALA A 184 -28.26 11.50 -21.38
N SER A 185 -27.86 11.05 -20.18
CA SER A 185 -28.34 11.66 -18.93
C SER A 185 -27.45 12.78 -18.39
N GLY A 186 -26.17 12.81 -18.77
CA GLY A 186 -25.16 13.71 -18.18
C GLY A 186 -24.73 13.33 -16.76
N ASP A 187 -25.23 12.22 -16.22
CA ASP A 187 -24.87 11.70 -14.90
C ASP A 187 -23.59 10.87 -14.95
N LEU A 188 -22.82 10.88 -13.86
CA LEU A 188 -21.72 9.93 -13.67
C LEU A 188 -22.25 8.50 -13.60
N LYS A 189 -21.67 7.60 -14.42
CA LYS A 189 -21.95 6.17 -14.37
C LYS A 189 -21.33 5.54 -13.13
N GLU A 190 -20.10 5.93 -12.81
CA GLU A 190 -19.37 5.48 -11.62
C GLU A 190 -19.21 6.65 -10.64
N LYS A 191 -19.91 6.57 -9.49
CA LYS A 191 -19.82 7.51 -8.36
C LYS A 191 -20.24 6.84 -7.06
N GLY A 192 -19.66 7.25 -5.93
CA GLY A 192 -20.04 6.70 -4.62
C GLY A 192 -19.90 5.17 -4.57
N SER A 193 -20.97 4.42 -4.33
CA SER A 193 -20.93 2.95 -4.32
C SER A 193 -20.89 2.31 -5.71
N GLN A 194 -21.19 3.06 -6.79
CA GLN A 194 -21.10 2.60 -8.17
C GLN A 194 -19.63 2.67 -8.60
N LYS A 195 -18.89 1.57 -8.39
CA LYS A 195 -17.44 1.55 -8.56
C LYS A 195 -16.93 0.16 -8.91
N ALA A 196 -15.76 0.11 -9.51
CA ALA A 196 -14.98 -1.10 -9.59
C ALA A 196 -14.29 -1.37 -8.25
N VAL A 197 -14.31 -2.61 -7.76
CA VAL A 197 -13.62 -3.04 -6.53
C VAL A 197 -12.86 -4.35 -6.71
N SER A 198 -11.82 -4.54 -5.92
CA SER A 198 -11.20 -5.86 -5.71
C SER A 198 -11.76 -6.56 -4.47
N SER A 199 -11.46 -7.86 -4.31
CA SER A 199 -11.52 -8.53 -3.00
C SER A 199 -10.38 -8.05 -2.09
N TRP A 200 -10.33 -8.58 -0.86
CA TRP A 200 -9.12 -8.50 -0.05
C TRP A 200 -7.96 -9.25 -0.69
N TRP A 201 -6.79 -8.62 -0.66
CA TRP A 201 -5.48 -9.18 -0.96
C TRP A 201 -4.52 -8.86 0.19
N TYR A 202 -3.26 -9.26 0.06
CA TYR A 202 -2.23 -8.97 1.06
C TYR A 202 -1.22 -7.95 0.57
N PHE A 203 -0.95 -6.96 1.40
CA PHE A 203 0.16 -6.02 1.31
C PHE A 203 1.17 -6.32 2.42
N ARG A 204 2.46 -6.19 2.12
CA ARG A 204 3.53 -6.33 3.13
C ARG A 204 4.63 -5.33 2.84
N VAL A 205 5.08 -4.63 3.88
CA VAL A 205 6.35 -3.91 3.86
C VAL A 205 7.47 -4.91 4.13
N ASP A 206 8.45 -5.00 3.24
CA ASP A 206 9.56 -5.91 3.44
C ASP A 206 10.42 -5.47 4.65
N PRO A 207 10.90 -6.41 5.48
CA PRO A 207 11.80 -6.07 6.57
C PRO A 207 13.12 -5.52 6.02
N GLN A 208 13.70 -4.54 6.71
CA GLN A 208 15.06 -4.10 6.38
C GLN A 208 16.06 -5.23 6.66
N PRO A 209 17.17 -5.31 5.90
CA PRO A 209 18.20 -6.31 6.17
C PRO A 209 18.74 -6.18 7.59
N ASP A 210 18.64 -7.26 8.37
CA ASP A 210 19.27 -7.36 9.68
C ASP A 210 20.70 -7.91 9.51
N TYR A 211 21.69 -7.02 9.73
CA TYR A 211 23.11 -7.38 9.64
C TYR A 211 23.73 -7.85 10.95
N THR A 212 22.94 -7.96 12.02
CA THR A 212 23.42 -8.33 13.37
C THR A 212 24.15 -9.68 13.38
N SER A 213 23.66 -10.65 12.59
CA SER A 213 24.30 -11.96 12.45
C SER A 213 25.69 -11.87 11.79
N TYR A 214 25.86 -11.04 10.77
CA TYR A 214 27.17 -10.80 10.14
C TYR A 214 28.14 -10.12 11.10
N PHE A 215 27.66 -9.18 11.91
CA PHE A 215 28.47 -8.57 12.96
C PHE A 215 28.96 -9.61 13.98
N TYR A 216 28.07 -10.48 14.47
CA TYR A 216 28.47 -11.57 15.39
C TYR A 216 29.45 -12.55 14.75
N ALA A 217 29.28 -12.87 13.46
CA ALA A 217 30.24 -13.69 12.73
C ALA A 217 31.62 -13.04 12.67
N LEU A 218 31.71 -11.74 12.34
CA LEU A 218 32.97 -10.99 12.33
C LEU A 218 33.60 -10.91 13.74
N LEU A 219 32.78 -10.70 14.77
CA LEU A 219 33.23 -10.69 16.16
C LEU A 219 33.81 -12.05 16.57
N ALA A 220 33.14 -13.15 16.23
CA ALA A 220 33.61 -14.50 16.51
C ALA A 220 34.92 -14.82 15.78
N ILE A 221 35.05 -14.44 14.51
CA ILE A 221 36.31 -14.55 13.74
C ILE A 221 37.43 -13.75 14.42
N GLY A 222 37.15 -12.52 14.84
CA GLY A 222 38.11 -11.67 15.55
C GLY A 222 38.56 -12.27 16.89
N LEU A 223 37.64 -12.84 17.67
CA LEU A 223 37.94 -13.52 18.92
C LEU A 223 38.77 -14.79 18.69
N ALA A 224 38.44 -15.59 17.68
CA ALA A 224 39.19 -16.78 17.31
C ALA A 224 40.62 -16.44 16.87
N ALA A 225 40.78 -15.46 15.98
CA ALA A 225 42.09 -14.99 15.54
C ALA A 225 42.91 -14.41 16.71
N GLY A 226 42.27 -13.65 17.61
CA GLY A 226 42.90 -13.14 18.82
C GLY A 226 43.38 -14.25 19.76
N PHE A 227 42.55 -15.29 19.95
CA PHE A 227 42.90 -16.47 20.74
C PHE A 227 44.09 -17.22 20.12
N GLU A 228 44.04 -17.52 18.82
CA GLU A 228 45.15 -18.16 18.09
C GLU A 228 46.44 -17.36 18.19
N PHE A 229 46.36 -16.03 18.05
CA PHE A 229 47.52 -15.15 18.20
C PHE A 229 48.15 -15.24 19.60
N VAL A 230 47.33 -15.27 20.66
CA VAL A 230 47.81 -15.43 22.05
C VAL A 230 48.48 -16.79 22.25
N VAL A 231 47.90 -17.87 21.72
CA VAL A 231 48.47 -19.22 21.80
C VAL A 231 49.82 -19.27 21.08
N ILE A 232 49.90 -18.79 19.83
CA ILE A 232 51.13 -18.75 19.05
C ILE A 232 52.20 -17.92 19.78
N ARG A 233 51.84 -16.77 20.34
CA ARG A 233 52.77 -15.90 21.07
C ARG A 233 53.30 -16.56 22.35
N LYS A 234 52.46 -17.30 23.09
CA LYS A 234 52.90 -18.06 24.27
C LYS A 234 53.83 -19.20 23.88
N LEU A 235 53.51 -19.97 22.83
CA LEU A 235 54.35 -21.06 22.34
C LEU A 235 55.72 -20.57 21.84
N ARG A 236 55.77 -19.42 21.15
CA ARG A 236 57.02 -18.81 20.67
C ARG A 236 57.92 -18.25 21.77
N LYS A 237 57.38 -17.92 22.94
CA LYS A 237 58.18 -17.36 24.04
C LYS A 237 59.01 -18.40 24.80
N GLY A 238 58.68 -19.70 24.72
CA GLY A 238 59.38 -20.77 25.43
C GLY A 238 59.39 -20.60 26.96
N PRO A 239 59.67 -21.65 27.75
CA PRO A 239 60.01 -21.45 29.15
C PRO A 239 61.36 -20.71 29.21
N SER A 240 61.43 -19.60 29.95
CA SER A 240 62.72 -19.07 30.38
C SER A 240 63.42 -20.16 31.20
N ALA A 241 64.56 -20.65 30.71
CA ALA A 241 65.44 -21.56 31.43
C ALA A 241 66.04 -20.88 32.67
#